data_AF-A0A536S505-F1
#
_entry.id   AF-A0A536S505-F1
#
_cell.length_a   1.000
_cell.length_b   1.000
_cell.length_c   1.000
_cell.angle_alpha   90.00
_cell.angle_beta   90.00
_cell.angle_gamma   90.00
#
_symmetry.space_group_name_H-M   'P 1'
#
loop_
_entity.id
_entity.type
_entity.pdbx_description
1 polymer ?
#
loop_
_entity_poly.entity_id
_entity_poly.type
_entity_poly.pdbx_seq_one_letter_code
_entity_poly.pdbx_strand_id
1 'polypeptide(L)' 'MRKVEVSFVGAPPAQQIARASGVSGVEIHDGVLRCVVYGSFQPFLEALQGHEVVSLESTDLIQEG' A
#
# COMPACT_ATOMS: atom_id res chain seq x y z
N MET A 1 0.29 -7.88 10.84
CA MET A 1 0.70 -7.01 9.71
C MET A 1 -0.21 -7.32 8.53
N ARG A 2 -0.43 -6.39 7.60
CA ARG A 2 -1.31 -6.64 6.46
C ARG A 2 -0.58 -6.43 5.14
N LYS A 3 -0.76 -7.36 4.21
CA LYS A 3 -0.40 -7.13 2.81
C LYS A 3 -1.50 -6.28 2.20
N VAL A 4 -1.12 -5.28 1.43
CA VAL A 4 -2.05 -4.40 0.72
C VAL A 4 -1.69 -4.41 -0.76
N GLU A 5 -2.70 -4.57 -1.60
CA GLU A 5 -2.60 -4.46 -3.04
C GLU A 5 -3.51 -3.33 -3.51
N VAL A 6 -2.96 -2.39 -4.28
CA VAL A 6 -3.69 -1.20 -4.73
C VAL A 6 -3.47 -0.97 -6.22
N SER A 7 -4.55 -0.79 -6.94
CA SER A 7 -4.53 -0.38 -8.35
C SER A 7 -4.88 1.09 -8.46
N PHE A 8 -4.20 1.83 -9.34
CA PHE A 8 -4.40 3.26 -9.53
C PHE A 8 -4.84 3.56 -10.96
N VAL A 9 -5.49 4.70 -11.14
CA VAL A 9 -5.55 5.32 -12.46
C VAL A 9 -4.18 5.94 -12.74
N GLY A 10 -3.48 5.43 -13.74
CA GLY A 10 -2.13 5.89 -14.09
C GLY A 10 -1.06 5.33 -13.14
N ALA A 11 0.04 6.09 -12.98
CA ALA A 11 1.21 5.62 -12.25
C ALA A 11 1.00 5.65 -10.72
N PRO A 12 1.26 4.55 -9.98
CA PRO A 12 1.15 4.53 -8.52
C PRO A 12 2.16 5.47 -7.83
N PRO A 13 1.79 6.13 -6.71
CA PRO A 13 2.68 7.01 -5.94
C PRO A 13 3.65 6.24 -5.03
N ALA A 14 4.44 5.32 -5.61
CA ALA A 14 5.31 4.42 -4.84
C ALA A 14 6.27 5.15 -3.89
N GLN A 15 6.86 6.27 -4.30
CA GLN A 15 7.79 7.01 -3.44
C GLN A 15 7.10 7.66 -2.24
N GLN A 16 5.86 8.14 -2.39
CA GLN A 16 5.09 8.73 -1.29
C GLN A 16 4.68 7.63 -0.30
N ILE A 17 4.19 6.51 -0.81
CA ILE A 17 3.77 5.35 -0.01
C ILE A 17 4.98 4.74 0.74
N ALA A 18 6.15 4.63 0.11
CA ALA A 18 7.36 4.10 0.76
C ALA A 18 7.89 4.97 1.91
N ARG A 19 7.48 6.24 1.99
CA ARG A 19 7.83 7.16 3.07
C ARG A 19 6.80 7.19 4.19
N ALA A 20 5.64 6.58 4.01
CA ALA A 20 4.59 6.55 5.02
C ALA A 20 5.02 5.70 6.22
N SER A 21 4.77 6.21 7.42
CA SER A 21 5.09 5.48 8.66
C SER A 21 4.34 4.16 8.72
N GLY A 22 5.05 3.08 9.07
CA GLY A 22 4.47 1.74 9.14
C GLY A 22 4.26 1.07 7.77
N VAL A 23 4.81 1.61 6.67
CA VAL A 23 4.77 0.97 5.34
C VAL A 23 6.14 0.40 4.99
N SER A 24 6.18 -0.80 4.40
CA SER A 24 7.40 -1.42 3.88
C SER A 24 7.12 -2.28 2.63
N GLY A 25 8.18 -2.75 1.98
CA GLY A 25 8.07 -3.72 0.88
C GLY A 25 7.24 -3.18 -0.29
N VAL A 26 7.40 -1.89 -0.60
CA VAL A 26 6.65 -1.25 -1.70
C VAL A 26 7.23 -1.70 -3.03
N GLU A 27 6.41 -2.39 -3.81
CA GLU A 27 6.73 -2.90 -5.13
C GLU A 27 5.61 -2.56 -6.11
N ILE A 28 5.93 -2.42 -7.39
CA ILE A 28 4.93 -2.25 -8.46
C ILE A 28 5.09 -3.41 -9.44
N HIS A 29 3.98 -4.10 -9.71
CA HIS A 29 3.90 -5.19 -10.68
C HIS A 29 2.67 -4.96 -11.56
N ASP A 30 2.84 -4.83 -12.88
CA ASP A 30 1.76 -4.60 -13.85
C ASP A 30 0.78 -3.48 -13.47
N GLY A 31 1.29 -2.37 -12.93
CA GLY A 31 0.48 -1.22 -12.51
C GLY A 31 -0.23 -1.38 -11.16
N VAL A 32 -0.08 -2.53 -10.50
CA VAL A 32 -0.56 -2.78 -9.15
C VAL A 32 0.59 -2.54 -8.16
N LEU A 33 0.35 -1.67 -7.18
CA LEU A 33 1.25 -1.46 -6.06
C LEU A 33 0.98 -2.50 -4.97
N ARG A 34 2.03 -3.13 -4.48
CA ARG A 34 2.00 -4.04 -3.34
C ARG A 34 2.83 -3.47 -2.22
N CYS A 35 2.34 -3.56 -0.98
CA CYS A 35 3.13 -3.20 0.19
C CYS A 35 2.66 -3.95 1.43
N VAL A 36 3.41 -3.79 2.52
CA VAL A 36 3.06 -4.28 3.85
C VAL A 36 2.83 -3.09 4.76
N VAL A 37 1.68 -3.08 5.44
CA VAL A 37 1.31 -2.09 6.46
C VAL A 37 1.39 -2.73 7.85
N TYR A 38 2.11 -2.06 8.76
CA TYR A 38 2.23 -2.39 10.17
C TYR A 38 1.45 -1.38 11.01
N GLY A 39 0.66 -1.89 11.96
CA GLY A 39 -0.13 -1.03 12.84
C GLY A 39 -1.29 -0.36 12.09
N SER A 40 -1.40 0.96 12.24
CA SER A 40 -2.52 1.74 11.69
C SER A 40 -2.39 1.95 10.19
N PHE A 41 -3.53 1.95 9.49
CA PHE A 41 -3.63 2.27 8.08
C PHE A 41 -3.58 3.77 7.78
N GLN A 42 -3.72 4.64 8.80
CA GLN A 42 -3.87 6.08 8.56
C GLN A 42 -2.71 6.70 7.76
N PRO A 43 -1.42 6.49 8.10
CA PRO A 43 -0.32 7.07 7.32
C PRO A 43 -0.29 6.56 5.87
N PHE A 44 -0.69 5.31 5.67
CA PHE A 44 -0.82 4.74 4.33
C PHE A 44 -1.93 5.42 3.53
N LEU A 45 -3.14 5.60 4.11
CA LEU A 45 -4.26 6.28 3.45
C LEU A 45 -3.95 7.75 3.15
N GLU A 46 -3.25 8.45 4.04
CA GLU A 46 -2.76 9.81 3.80
C GLU A 46 -1.80 9.86 2.59
N ALA A 47 -0.96 8.84 2.40
CA ALA A 47 -0.08 8.75 1.24
C ALA A 47 -0.81 8.47 -0.09
N LEU A 48 -2.06 7.98 -0.03
CA LEU A 48 -2.91 7.82 -1.22
C LEU A 48 -3.63 9.12 -1.60
N GLN A 49 -3.66 10.11 -0.71
CA GLN A 49 -4.42 11.34 -0.92
C GLN A 49 -3.98 12.04 -2.21
N GLY A 50 -4.97 12.44 -3.02
CA GLY A 50 -4.73 13.08 -4.32
C GLY A 50 -4.47 12.11 -5.48
N HIS A 51 -4.43 10.80 -5.23
CA HIS A 51 -4.32 9.78 -6.27
C HIS A 51 -5.63 8.99 -6.37
N GLU A 52 -6.06 8.74 -7.60
CA GLU A 52 -7.28 7.98 -7.85
C GLU A 52 -7.00 6.48 -7.75
N VAL A 53 -7.69 5.82 -6.81
CA VAL A 53 -7.57 4.40 -6.54
C VAL A 53 -8.71 3.64 -7.20
N VAL A 54 -8.37 2.60 -7.98
CA VAL A 54 -9.33 1.72 -8.65
C VAL A 54 -9.76 0.57 -7.73
N SER A 55 -8.81 -0.06 -7.05
CA SER A 55 -9.06 -1.12 -6.08
C SER A 55 -8.06 -1.05 -4.94
N LEU A 56 -8.51 -1.45 -3.74
CA LEU A 56 -7.67 -1.59 -2.55
C LEU A 56 -8.10 -2.87 -1.84
N GLU A 57 -7.18 -3.83 -1.78
CA GLU A 57 -7.38 -5.09 -1.09
C GLU A 57 -6.37 -5.21 0.04
N SER A 58 -6.83 -5.73 1.18
CA SER A 58 -5.96 -5.99 2.32
C SER A 58 -6.19 -7.40 2.82
N THR A 59 -5.09 -8.13 3.01
CA THR A 59 -5.09 -9.48 3.57
C THR A 59 -4.21 -9.49 4.81
N ASP A 60 -4.70 -10.12 5.87
CA ASP A 60 -3.86 -10.38 7.04
C ASP A 60 -2.70 -11.28 6.62
N LEU A 61 -1.47 -10.82 6.85
CA LEU A 61 -0.31 -11.70 6.79
C LEU A 61 -0.28 -12.42 8.14
N ILE A 62 -0.76 -13.66 8.14
CA ILE A 62 -0.61 -14.56 9.29
C ILE A 62 0.89 -14.68 9.55
N GLN A 63 1.34 -14.20 10.71
CA GLN A 63 2.68 -14.55 11.21
C GLN A 63 2.58 -15.98 11.71
N GLU A 64 3.07 -16.92 10.90
CA GLU A 64 3.43 -18.24 11.41
C GLU A 64 4.63 -18.05 12.35
N GLY A 65 4.35 -17.99 13.67
CA GLY A 65 5.30 -18.23 14.77
C GLY A 65 6.50 -17.30 14.90
#